data_AF-A0A9D1D267-F1
#
_entry.id   AF-A0A9D1D267-F1
#
_cell.length_a   1.000
_cell.length_b   1.000
_cell.length_c   1.000
_cell.angle_alpha   90.00
_cell.angle_beta   90.00
_cell.angle_gamma   90.00
#
_symmetry.space_group_name_H-M   'P 1'
#
loop_
_entity.id
_entity.type
_entity.pdbx_description
1 polymer ?
#
loop_
_entity_poly.entity_id
_entity_poly.type
_entity_poly.pdbx_seq_one_letter_code
_entity_poly.pdbx_strand_id
1 'polypeptide(L)'
;MTRKHLLFLLLVLFLVISLTPASTKAATLTASGNLTDIRKAPKGRGTLKTTRKGKRFLKKNGAYAKNTWLKINGSYYYFNKRGYAHKGWLTYNGQRYYLSKNGARTTWTSLNGKWYYFKKNGVLSQYKKSDQVLLIRGSASKAKVYFLEKKSSTVWKLKRRTTGYLGRLGVGTHREGVPNTPSGDYSFGVAFGTKADPGTDFAYTQVDASHYWVDDSSSAYYNQFVSTNEVTADWNSAEHLIDYPAAYAYALSLNYNTKGTAGKGSAIFLHCSTGGPTAGCISVPQKDMVYFLKNLKTDARIIIQKS
;
A
#
# COMPACT_ATOMS: atom_id res chain seq x y z
N MET A 1 33.68 -5.13 -82.38
CA MET A 1 33.84 -6.44 -81.70
C MET A 1 34.48 -6.13 -80.35
N THR A 2 33.91 -6.37 -79.17
CA THR A 2 33.16 -7.53 -78.69
C THR A 2 32.39 -7.16 -77.40
N ARG A 3 31.13 -7.62 -77.34
CA ARG A 3 30.33 -8.05 -76.18
C ARG A 3 30.29 -7.18 -74.89
N LYS A 4 29.12 -6.54 -74.74
CA LYS A 4 28.14 -6.67 -73.63
C LYS A 4 28.73 -7.04 -72.26
N HIS A 5 28.42 -6.27 -71.21
CA HIS A 5 27.82 -6.77 -69.96
C HIS A 5 26.99 -5.64 -69.32
N LEU A 6 25.67 -5.81 -69.40
CA LEU A 6 24.66 -4.96 -68.78
C LEU A 6 24.45 -5.50 -67.36
N LEU A 7 24.93 -4.79 -66.33
CA LEU A 7 24.64 -5.13 -64.94
C LEU A 7 23.22 -4.66 -64.59
N PHE A 8 22.29 -5.61 -64.47
CA PHE A 8 20.94 -5.38 -63.94
C PHE A 8 21.03 -5.29 -62.41
N LEU A 9 20.96 -4.09 -61.85
CA LEU A 9 20.86 -3.89 -60.40
C LEU A 9 19.39 -4.03 -59.98
N LEU A 10 19.01 -5.22 -59.50
CA LEU A 10 17.70 -5.49 -58.92
C LEU A 10 17.63 -4.90 -57.51
N LEU A 11 17.05 -3.71 -57.37
CA LEU A 11 16.77 -3.08 -56.09
C LEU A 11 15.52 -3.75 -55.47
N VAL A 12 15.72 -4.78 -54.64
CA VAL A 12 14.62 -5.38 -53.85
C VAL A 12 14.30 -4.46 -52.68
N LEU A 13 13.26 -3.64 -52.84
CA LEU A 13 12.70 -2.80 -51.79
C LEU A 13 11.98 -3.67 -50.75
N PHE A 14 12.67 -4.06 -49.68
CA PHE A 14 12.02 -4.66 -48.52
C PHE A 14 11.20 -3.59 -47.78
N LEU A 15 9.92 -3.50 -48.12
CA LEU A 15 8.94 -2.78 -47.30
C LEU A 15 8.71 -3.59 -46.03
N VAL A 16 9.53 -3.36 -45.00
CA VAL A 16 9.24 -3.84 -43.65
C VAL A 16 8.07 -3.00 -43.13
N ILE A 17 6.85 -3.47 -43.38
CA ILE A 17 5.68 -2.98 -42.65
C ILE A 17 5.86 -3.43 -41.21
N SER A 18 6.50 -2.60 -40.39
CA SER A 18 6.50 -2.78 -38.95
C SER A 18 5.06 -2.56 -38.48
N LEU A 19 4.28 -3.64 -38.42
CA LEU A 19 3.02 -3.69 -37.70
C LEU A 19 3.34 -3.49 -36.23
N THR A 20 3.46 -2.23 -35.80
CA THR A 20 3.36 -1.91 -34.38
C THR A 20 1.96 -2.35 -33.96
N PRO A 21 1.80 -3.30 -33.02
CA PRO A 21 0.49 -3.58 -32.49
C PRO A 21 -0.01 -2.27 -31.87
N ALA A 22 -1.12 -1.75 -32.40
CA ALA A 22 -1.78 -0.59 -31.83
C ALA A 22 -2.14 -0.94 -30.38
N SER A 23 -1.28 -0.55 -29.44
CA SER A 23 -1.65 -0.57 -28.04
C SER A 23 -2.82 0.39 -27.95
N THR A 24 -4.01 -0.14 -27.71
CA THR A 24 -5.20 0.67 -27.49
C THR A 24 -4.88 1.60 -26.31
N LYS A 25 -4.51 2.85 -26.59
CA LYS A 25 -4.40 3.90 -25.57
C LYS A 25 -5.76 3.92 -24.89
N ALA A 26 -5.85 3.36 -23.68
CA ALA A 26 -7.08 3.42 -22.90
C ALA A 26 -7.52 4.88 -22.86
N ALA A 27 -8.68 5.16 -23.47
CA ALA A 27 -9.15 6.52 -23.71
C ALA A 27 -9.12 7.29 -22.39
N THR A 28 -8.21 8.26 -22.31
CA THR A 28 -8.11 9.14 -21.14
C THR A 28 -9.29 10.08 -21.22
N LEU A 29 -10.14 10.09 -20.20
CA LEU A 29 -11.22 11.07 -20.11
C LEU A 29 -10.63 12.37 -19.60
N THR A 30 -10.91 13.48 -20.28
CA THR A 30 -10.63 14.83 -19.77
C THR A 30 -11.95 15.48 -19.35
N ALA A 31 -11.96 16.09 -18.18
CA ALA A 31 -13.09 16.81 -17.64
C ALA A 31 -12.62 17.98 -16.77
N SER A 32 -13.52 18.94 -16.53
CA SER A 32 -13.28 20.08 -15.66
C SER A 32 -14.50 20.36 -14.80
N GLY A 33 -14.32 21.11 -13.71
CA GLY A 33 -15.42 21.60 -12.88
C GLY A 33 -14.92 22.25 -11.58
N ASN A 34 -15.83 22.61 -10.69
CA ASN A 34 -15.50 23.48 -9.55
C ASN A 34 -14.78 22.77 -8.38
N LEU A 35 -14.64 21.44 -8.40
CA LEU A 35 -13.98 20.70 -7.31
C LEU A 35 -12.45 20.77 -7.45
N THR A 36 -11.80 21.56 -6.59
CA THR A 36 -10.33 21.64 -6.51
C THR A 36 -9.70 20.53 -5.65
N ASP A 37 -10.47 19.95 -4.72
CA ASP A 37 -10.07 18.80 -3.91
C ASP A 37 -11.17 17.73 -3.90
N ILE A 38 -10.89 16.58 -4.50
CA ILE A 38 -11.84 15.46 -4.61
C ILE A 38 -12.28 14.94 -3.25
N ARG A 39 -11.50 15.16 -2.17
CA ARG A 39 -11.92 14.74 -0.82
C ARG A 39 -13.22 15.43 -0.37
N LYS A 40 -13.48 16.64 -0.89
CA LYS A 40 -14.67 17.46 -0.65
C LYS A 40 -15.84 17.14 -1.60
N ALA A 41 -15.71 16.12 -2.45
CA ALA A 41 -16.80 15.71 -3.33
C ALA A 41 -18.09 15.43 -2.53
N PRO A 42 -19.27 15.84 -3.04
CA PRO A 42 -20.54 15.63 -2.36
C PRO A 42 -20.76 14.16 -2.00
N LYS A 43 -21.34 13.91 -0.81
CA LYS A 43 -21.82 12.58 -0.45
C LYS A 43 -22.95 12.18 -1.39
N GLY A 44 -22.85 11.01 -2.00
CA GLY A 44 -23.91 10.47 -2.84
C GLY A 44 -25.14 10.13 -1.98
N ARG A 45 -26.25 10.86 -2.18
CA ARG A 45 -27.56 10.55 -1.58
C ARG A 45 -28.43 9.84 -2.63
N GLY A 46 -28.52 8.51 -2.54
CA GLY A 46 -29.15 7.68 -3.55
C GLY A 46 -28.50 6.30 -3.64
N THR A 47 -28.70 5.60 -4.77
CA THR A 47 -28.31 4.20 -4.93
C THR A 47 -27.31 4.02 -6.06
N LEU A 48 -26.19 3.34 -5.77
CA LEU A 48 -25.23 2.92 -6.78
C LEU A 48 -25.71 1.62 -7.43
N LYS A 49 -26.20 1.70 -8.67
CA LYS A 49 -26.69 0.57 -9.45
C LYS A 49 -25.59 0.00 -10.34
N THR A 50 -25.39 -1.31 -10.33
CA THR A 50 -24.47 -2.01 -11.25
C THR A 50 -25.26 -2.54 -12.43
N THR A 51 -24.79 -2.27 -13.66
CA THR A 51 -25.39 -2.76 -14.91
C THR A 51 -24.33 -3.45 -15.75
N ARG A 52 -24.74 -4.16 -16.82
CA ARG A 52 -23.82 -4.77 -17.80
C ARG A 52 -22.79 -3.77 -18.37
N LYS A 53 -23.20 -2.51 -18.60
CA LYS A 53 -22.32 -1.45 -19.14
C LYS A 53 -21.41 -0.82 -18.09
N GLY A 54 -21.72 -0.96 -16.80
CA GLY A 54 -21.00 -0.37 -15.69
C GLY A 54 -21.93 0.17 -14.60
N LYS A 55 -21.34 0.84 -13.60
CA LYS A 55 -22.10 1.41 -12.47
C LYS A 55 -22.70 2.77 -12.83
N ARG A 56 -23.89 3.07 -12.32
CA ARG A 56 -24.56 4.38 -12.40
C ARG A 56 -25.10 4.74 -11.02
N PHE A 57 -25.16 6.04 -10.70
CA PHE A 57 -25.71 6.48 -9.41
C PHE A 57 -27.05 7.17 -9.62
N LEU A 58 -28.12 6.55 -9.10
CA LEU A 58 -29.47 7.09 -9.10
C LEU A 58 -29.64 7.98 -7.88
N LYS A 59 -29.79 9.30 -8.10
CA LYS A 59 -30.04 10.26 -7.03
C LYS A 59 -31.49 10.13 -6.52
N LYS A 60 -31.75 10.65 -5.31
CA LYS A 60 -33.11 10.65 -4.73
C LYS A 60 -34.18 11.28 -5.63
N ASN A 61 -33.83 12.29 -6.42
CA ASN A 61 -34.73 12.96 -7.35
C ASN A 61 -34.95 12.19 -8.68
N GLY A 62 -34.64 10.90 -8.74
CA GLY A 62 -34.80 10.06 -9.93
C GLY A 62 -33.77 10.26 -11.04
N ALA A 63 -32.96 11.32 -11.01
CA ALA A 63 -31.94 11.56 -12.02
C ALA A 63 -30.62 10.82 -11.75
N TYR A 64 -29.91 10.44 -12.82
CA TYR A 64 -28.56 9.89 -12.70
C TYR A 64 -27.50 10.98 -12.52
N ALA A 65 -26.48 10.70 -11.70
CA ALA A 65 -25.28 11.56 -11.61
C ALA A 65 -24.53 11.58 -12.94
N LYS A 66 -24.12 12.77 -13.41
CA LYS A 66 -23.40 13.00 -14.67
C LYS A 66 -22.36 14.09 -14.49
N ASN A 67 -21.23 13.96 -15.17
CA ASN A 67 -20.08 14.89 -15.14
C ASN A 67 -19.65 15.34 -13.73
N THR A 68 -19.68 14.43 -12.76
CA THR A 68 -19.51 14.81 -11.36
C THR A 68 -18.82 13.74 -10.53
N TRP A 69 -18.10 14.20 -9.51
CA TRP A 69 -17.54 13.35 -8.46
C TRP A 69 -18.55 13.15 -7.35
N LEU A 70 -18.66 11.93 -6.84
CA LEU A 70 -19.42 11.61 -5.63
C LEU A 70 -18.59 10.74 -4.68
N LYS A 71 -18.76 11.00 -3.38
CA LYS A 71 -18.30 10.10 -2.32
C LYS A 71 -19.42 9.14 -1.94
N ILE A 72 -19.21 7.84 -2.16
CA ILE A 72 -20.20 6.77 -1.92
C ILE A 72 -19.51 5.67 -1.12
N ASN A 73 -20.03 5.33 0.07
CA ASN A 73 -19.50 4.30 0.97
C ASN A 73 -17.98 4.44 1.20
N GLY A 74 -17.52 5.67 1.48
CA GLY A 74 -16.11 5.97 1.72
C GLY A 74 -15.23 6.07 0.47
N SER A 75 -15.70 5.60 -0.70
CA SER A 75 -14.97 5.64 -1.97
C SER A 75 -15.40 6.82 -2.85
N TYR A 76 -14.52 7.27 -3.74
CA TYR A 76 -14.80 8.38 -4.67
C TYR A 76 -14.99 7.85 -6.09
N TYR A 77 -16.03 8.30 -6.77
CA TYR A 77 -16.40 7.90 -8.12
C TYR A 77 -16.61 9.14 -8.99
N TYR A 78 -16.13 9.10 -10.22
CA TYR A 78 -16.47 10.11 -11.23
C TYR A 78 -17.49 9.53 -12.21
N PHE A 79 -18.64 10.18 -12.37
CA PHE A 79 -19.66 9.80 -13.35
C PHE A 79 -19.50 10.64 -14.61
N ASN A 80 -19.36 10.00 -15.77
CA ASN A 80 -19.17 10.67 -17.06
C ASN A 80 -20.48 11.30 -17.59
N LYS A 81 -20.44 11.91 -18.79
CA LYS A 81 -21.60 12.55 -19.43
C LYS A 81 -22.80 11.62 -19.66
N ARG A 82 -22.54 10.32 -19.82
CA ARG A 82 -23.58 9.28 -19.98
C ARG A 82 -24.12 8.79 -18.63
N GLY A 83 -23.55 9.24 -17.53
CA GLY A 83 -23.92 8.90 -16.16
C GLY A 83 -23.40 7.55 -15.68
N TYR A 84 -22.35 7.04 -16.31
CA TYR A 84 -21.64 5.83 -15.87
C TYR A 84 -20.38 6.20 -15.11
N ALA A 85 -20.06 5.44 -14.07
CA ALA A 85 -18.80 5.55 -13.35
C ALA A 85 -17.64 5.29 -14.31
N HIS A 86 -16.73 6.26 -14.42
CA HIS A 86 -15.55 6.18 -15.26
C HIS A 86 -14.56 5.16 -14.72
N LYS A 87 -13.78 4.56 -15.62
CA LYS A 87 -12.76 3.55 -15.33
C LYS A 87 -11.48 3.93 -16.08
N GLY A 88 -10.33 3.67 -15.48
CA GLY A 88 -9.03 4.00 -16.06
C GLY A 88 -8.60 5.44 -15.76
N TRP A 89 -7.78 6.00 -16.65
CA TRP A 89 -7.22 7.34 -16.50
C TRP A 89 -8.27 8.44 -16.67
N LEU A 90 -8.23 9.42 -15.77
CA LEU A 90 -9.03 10.64 -15.81
C LEU A 90 -8.11 11.84 -15.58
N THR A 91 -8.18 12.82 -16.46
CA THR A 91 -7.65 14.16 -16.23
C THR A 91 -8.81 15.05 -15.80
N TYR A 92 -8.78 15.54 -14.55
CA TYR A 92 -9.79 16.44 -14.01
C TYR A 92 -9.11 17.71 -13.50
N ASN A 93 -9.48 18.87 -14.06
CA ASN A 93 -8.82 20.16 -13.77
C ASN A 93 -7.29 20.10 -13.94
N GLY A 94 -6.82 19.49 -15.03
CA GLY A 94 -5.39 19.30 -15.32
C GLY A 94 -4.68 18.26 -14.44
N GLN A 95 -5.31 17.77 -13.37
CA GLN A 95 -4.73 16.76 -12.48
C GLN A 95 -5.10 15.35 -12.94
N ARG A 96 -4.15 14.42 -12.84
CA ARG A 96 -4.35 13.02 -13.26
C ARG A 96 -4.80 12.14 -12.11
N TYR A 97 -5.80 11.32 -12.38
CA TYR A 97 -6.40 10.35 -11.46
C TYR A 97 -6.47 8.98 -12.16
N TYR A 98 -6.60 7.93 -11.36
CA TYR A 98 -6.94 6.60 -11.86
C TYR A 98 -8.13 6.03 -11.11
N LEU A 99 -9.11 5.54 -11.88
CA LEU A 99 -10.31 4.90 -11.40
C LEU A 99 -10.18 3.41 -11.69
N SER A 100 -10.35 2.58 -10.67
CA SER A 100 -10.17 1.14 -10.80
C SER A 100 -11.21 0.52 -11.74
N LYS A 101 -11.09 -0.79 -12.01
CA LYS A 101 -12.08 -1.53 -12.80
C LYS A 101 -13.51 -1.44 -12.23
N ASN A 102 -13.66 -1.22 -10.92
CA ASN A 102 -14.95 -1.06 -10.26
C ASN A 102 -15.46 0.41 -10.22
N GLY A 103 -14.70 1.34 -10.80
CA GLY A 103 -14.99 2.78 -10.87
C GLY A 103 -14.50 3.61 -9.68
N ALA A 104 -14.00 2.99 -8.61
CA ALA A 104 -13.51 3.70 -7.43
C ALA A 104 -12.11 4.28 -7.67
N ARG A 105 -11.88 5.50 -7.18
CA ARG A 105 -10.58 6.19 -7.22
C ARG A 105 -9.51 5.46 -6.40
N THR A 106 -8.32 5.31 -6.97
CA THR A 106 -7.21 4.58 -6.34
C THR A 106 -6.22 5.49 -5.58
N THR A 107 -5.39 4.90 -4.72
CA THR A 107 -4.21 5.51 -4.06
C THR A 107 -2.92 4.87 -4.56
N TRP A 108 -2.66 3.61 -4.27
CA TRP A 108 -1.64 2.81 -4.95
C TRP A 108 -2.33 1.92 -5.97
N THR A 109 -1.74 1.71 -7.15
CA THR A 109 -2.28 0.76 -8.13
C THR A 109 -1.19 0.23 -9.07
N SER A 110 -1.37 -1.00 -9.54
CA SER A 110 -0.52 -1.64 -10.56
C SER A 110 -1.20 -1.54 -11.91
N LEU A 111 -0.51 -1.00 -12.90
CA LEU A 111 -0.93 -0.88 -14.29
C LEU A 111 0.16 -1.48 -15.18
N ASN A 112 -0.14 -2.59 -15.85
CA ASN A 112 0.77 -3.27 -16.77
C ASN A 112 2.16 -3.54 -16.14
N GLY A 113 2.18 -4.05 -14.91
CA GLY A 113 3.41 -4.37 -14.17
C GLY A 113 4.13 -3.17 -13.53
N LYS A 114 3.66 -1.94 -13.76
CA LYS A 114 4.19 -0.72 -13.15
C LYS A 114 3.28 -0.24 -12.03
N TRP A 115 3.86 0.16 -10.90
CA TRP A 115 3.12 0.71 -9.78
C TRP A 115 3.15 2.23 -9.78
N TYR A 116 2.03 2.82 -9.36
CA TYR A 116 1.84 4.27 -9.31
C TYR A 116 1.25 4.66 -7.96
N TYR A 117 1.73 5.79 -7.45
CA TYR A 117 1.20 6.44 -6.25
C TYR A 117 0.31 7.62 -6.62
N PHE A 118 -0.83 7.69 -5.95
CA PHE A 118 -1.79 8.76 -5.97
C PHE A 118 -1.98 9.23 -4.52
N LYS A 119 -1.95 10.55 -4.33
CA LYS A 119 -2.15 11.19 -3.02
C LYS A 119 -3.50 10.76 -2.40
N LYS A 120 -3.71 11.10 -1.12
CA LYS A 120 -5.01 10.87 -0.46
C LYS A 120 -6.19 11.50 -1.21
N ASN A 121 -6.00 12.63 -1.90
CA ASN A 121 -7.01 13.24 -2.78
C ASN A 121 -7.12 12.57 -4.17
N GLY A 122 -6.18 11.70 -4.52
CA GLY A 122 -6.20 10.87 -5.73
C GLY A 122 -5.44 11.41 -6.91
N VAL A 123 -4.74 12.53 -6.72
CA VAL A 123 -3.86 13.08 -7.73
C VAL A 123 -2.61 12.21 -7.84
N LEU A 124 -2.27 11.79 -9.06
CA LEU A 124 -1.02 11.11 -9.39
C LEU A 124 0.14 11.95 -8.86
N SER A 125 1.04 11.33 -8.12
CA SER A 125 2.12 12.05 -7.46
C SER A 125 3.36 11.22 -7.32
N GLN A 126 4.48 11.93 -7.20
CA GLN A 126 5.68 11.38 -6.62
C GLN A 126 5.43 11.13 -5.13
N TYR A 127 5.91 10.01 -4.59
CA TYR A 127 5.99 9.78 -3.15
C TYR A 127 7.39 10.14 -2.69
N LYS A 128 7.50 11.16 -1.84
CA LYS A 128 8.78 11.83 -1.52
C LYS A 128 9.46 11.32 -0.25
N LYS A 129 8.77 10.52 0.58
CA LYS A 129 9.28 10.15 1.91
C LYS A 129 10.33 9.05 1.89
N SER A 130 10.37 8.24 0.84
CA SER A 130 11.34 7.17 0.65
C SER A 130 11.30 6.69 -0.81
N ASP A 131 12.31 5.92 -1.18
CA ASP A 131 12.37 5.15 -2.42
C ASP A 131 11.96 3.69 -2.24
N GLN A 132 11.62 3.27 -1.01
CA GLN A 132 11.13 1.94 -0.68
C GLN A 132 9.81 1.99 0.09
N VAL A 133 8.84 1.19 -0.37
CA VAL A 133 7.52 1.09 0.25
C VAL A 133 7.12 -0.37 0.43
N LEU A 134 6.83 -0.78 1.66
CA LEU A 134 6.09 -1.99 1.95
C LEU A 134 4.59 -1.66 2.03
N LEU A 135 3.85 -1.98 0.96
CA LEU A 135 2.43 -1.70 0.86
C LEU A 135 1.62 -2.89 1.39
N ILE A 136 0.85 -2.64 2.45
CA ILE A 136 -0.08 -3.59 3.06
C ILE A 136 -1.50 -3.25 2.66
N ARG A 137 -2.17 -4.19 1.99
CA ARG A 137 -3.59 -4.10 1.65
C ARG A 137 -4.38 -5.13 2.42
N GLY A 138 -5.17 -4.67 3.38
CA GLY A 138 -5.99 -5.51 4.24
C GLY A 138 -7.38 -5.76 3.69
N SER A 139 -7.90 -6.96 3.89
CA SER A 139 -9.31 -7.33 3.69
C SER A 139 -9.67 -8.30 4.80
N ALA A 140 -10.58 -7.88 5.70
CA ALA A 140 -10.72 -8.52 7.01
C ALA A 140 -9.33 -8.68 7.68
N SER A 141 -9.05 -9.84 8.26
CA SER A 141 -7.78 -10.17 8.92
C SER A 141 -6.67 -10.66 7.98
N LYS A 142 -6.87 -10.60 6.65
CA LYS A 142 -5.89 -11.04 5.65
C LYS A 142 -5.21 -9.85 4.98
N ALA A 143 -3.93 -10.00 4.64
CA ALA A 143 -3.14 -9.00 3.94
C ALA A 143 -2.62 -9.52 2.58
N LYS A 144 -2.60 -8.61 1.61
CA LYS A 144 -1.66 -8.67 0.47
C LYS A 144 -0.54 -7.68 0.74
N VAL A 145 0.70 -8.15 0.64
CA VAL A 145 1.92 -7.39 0.94
C VAL A 145 2.74 -7.22 -0.33
N TYR A 146 3.15 -5.99 -0.62
CA TYR A 146 3.93 -5.65 -1.80
C TYR A 146 5.13 -4.81 -1.38
N PHE A 147 6.33 -5.31 -1.63
CA PHE A 147 7.54 -4.51 -1.52
C PHE A 147 7.83 -3.83 -2.86
N LEU A 148 7.80 -2.51 -2.84
CA LEU A 148 7.91 -1.63 -4.00
C LEU A 148 9.17 -0.76 -3.87
N GLU A 149 9.85 -0.57 -4.98
CA GLU A 149 11.05 0.26 -5.08
C GLU A 149 10.86 1.30 -6.18
N LYS A 150 11.24 2.55 -5.92
CA LYS A 150 11.07 3.65 -6.86
C LYS A 150 11.99 3.44 -8.05
N LYS A 151 11.43 3.45 -9.26
CA LYS A 151 12.19 3.37 -10.52
C LYS A 151 12.39 4.74 -11.16
N SER A 152 11.42 5.63 -10.97
CA SER A 152 11.48 7.04 -11.40
C SER A 152 10.50 7.85 -10.54
N SER A 153 10.39 9.14 -10.81
CA SER A 153 9.52 10.07 -10.08
C SER A 153 8.11 9.53 -9.73
N THR A 154 7.44 8.84 -10.67
CA THR A 154 6.07 8.35 -10.48
C THR A 154 5.89 6.84 -10.67
N VAL A 155 6.94 6.14 -11.13
CA VAL A 155 6.88 4.72 -11.46
C VAL A 155 7.65 3.91 -10.43
N TRP A 156 7.00 2.87 -9.92
CA TRP A 156 7.52 1.94 -8.94
C TRP A 156 7.57 0.53 -9.50
N LYS A 157 8.61 -0.22 -9.11
CA LYS A 157 8.81 -1.63 -9.47
C LYS A 157 8.42 -2.51 -8.28
N LEU A 158 7.69 -3.59 -8.57
CA LEU A 158 7.44 -4.64 -7.57
C LEU A 158 8.71 -5.49 -7.42
N LYS A 159 9.23 -5.59 -6.20
CA LYS A 159 10.40 -6.41 -5.86
C LYS A 159 9.99 -7.76 -5.25
N ARG A 160 8.99 -7.75 -4.37
CA ARG A 160 8.47 -8.95 -3.70
C ARG A 160 6.98 -8.80 -3.46
N ARG A 161 6.23 -9.91 -3.57
CA ARG A 161 4.83 -10.01 -3.19
C ARG A 161 4.65 -11.22 -2.29
N THR A 162 3.91 -11.05 -1.21
CA THR A 162 3.48 -12.17 -0.36
C THR A 162 2.07 -11.91 0.19
N THR A 163 1.57 -12.86 0.95
CA THR A 163 0.34 -12.74 1.73
C THR A 163 0.68 -12.76 3.21
N GLY A 164 -0.25 -12.31 4.04
CA GLY A 164 -0.05 -12.30 5.47
C GLY A 164 -1.36 -12.16 6.23
N TYR A 165 -1.21 -11.94 7.53
CA TYR A 165 -2.30 -11.67 8.44
C TYR A 165 -2.17 -10.29 9.06
N LEU A 166 -3.30 -9.80 9.52
CA LEU A 166 -3.49 -8.54 10.23
C LEU A 166 -4.20 -8.81 11.55
N GLY A 167 -4.42 -7.75 12.32
CA GLY A 167 -5.33 -7.78 13.46
C GLY A 167 -6.66 -8.44 13.08
N ARG A 168 -7.27 -9.20 14.00
CA ARG A 168 -8.53 -9.94 13.74
C ARG A 168 -9.69 -9.06 13.22
N LEU A 169 -9.70 -7.77 13.54
CA LEU A 169 -10.67 -6.79 13.02
C LEU A 169 -10.22 -6.09 11.72
N GLY A 170 -9.10 -6.53 11.14
CA GLY A 170 -8.51 -5.98 9.93
C GLY A 170 -7.85 -4.62 10.14
N VAL A 171 -7.80 -3.80 9.09
CA VAL A 171 -7.19 -2.47 9.15
C VAL A 171 -8.16 -1.45 9.76
N GLY A 172 -7.71 -0.55 10.63
CA GLY A 172 -8.58 0.48 11.21
C GLY A 172 -7.86 1.58 11.97
N THR A 173 -8.63 2.41 12.68
CA THR A 173 -8.09 3.31 13.70
C THR A 173 -7.80 2.49 14.95
N HIS A 174 -6.53 2.40 15.33
CA HIS A 174 -6.08 1.53 16.40
C HIS A 174 -6.08 2.23 17.76
N ARG A 175 -6.21 1.41 18.81
CA ARG A 175 -6.22 1.76 20.24
C ARG A 175 -5.78 0.55 21.04
N GLU A 176 -5.30 0.78 22.25
CA GLU A 176 -4.87 -0.31 23.15
C GLU A 176 -5.98 -1.34 23.34
N GLY A 177 -5.63 -2.63 23.27
CA GLY A 177 -6.57 -3.75 23.34
C GLY A 177 -7.53 -3.91 22.14
N VAL A 178 -7.57 -2.97 21.18
CA VAL A 178 -8.43 -3.08 19.98
C VAL A 178 -7.67 -3.78 18.87
N PRO A 179 -8.14 -4.96 18.42
CA PRO A 179 -7.30 -5.87 17.67
C PRO A 179 -7.35 -5.64 16.14
N ASN A 180 -7.24 -4.39 15.73
CA ASN A 180 -7.12 -4.00 14.34
C ASN A 180 -5.68 -3.55 14.06
N THR A 181 -5.20 -3.71 12.84
CA THR A 181 -3.92 -3.14 12.44
C THR A 181 -4.11 -1.64 12.13
N PRO A 182 -3.24 -0.75 12.65
CA PRO A 182 -3.36 0.68 12.39
C PRO A 182 -3.23 1.01 10.90
N SER A 183 -4.23 1.68 10.34
CA SER A 183 -4.12 2.26 9.00
C SER A 183 -3.16 3.45 9.03
N GLY A 184 -2.29 3.60 8.03
CA GLY A 184 -1.38 4.74 8.00
C GLY A 184 -0.16 4.57 7.11
N ASP A 185 0.80 5.46 7.30
CA ASP A 185 2.09 5.51 6.64
C ASP A 185 3.12 5.70 7.74
N TYR A 186 3.90 4.66 8.04
CA TYR A 186 4.83 4.57 9.16
C TYR A 186 6.25 4.30 8.67
N SER A 187 7.25 4.78 9.41
CA SER A 187 8.62 4.29 9.31
C SER A 187 8.76 3.03 10.13
N PHE A 188 9.86 2.32 9.94
CA PHE A 188 10.26 1.23 10.83
C PHE A 188 11.15 1.76 11.96
N GLY A 189 11.15 1.06 13.08
CA GLY A 189 12.03 1.26 14.22
C GLY A 189 13.13 0.21 14.24
N VAL A 190 13.35 -0.40 15.40
CA VAL A 190 14.34 -1.47 15.61
C VAL A 190 13.90 -2.81 15.02
N ALA A 191 14.88 -3.56 14.51
CA ALA A 191 14.73 -4.96 14.17
C ALA A 191 15.13 -5.81 15.38
N PHE A 192 14.46 -6.95 15.57
CA PHE A 192 14.79 -7.87 16.64
C PHE A 192 14.36 -9.29 16.30
N GLY A 193 14.86 -10.27 17.04
CA GLY A 193 14.33 -11.63 16.95
C GLY A 193 15.08 -12.64 17.80
N THR A 194 14.50 -13.82 17.95
CA THR A 194 15.11 -14.94 18.68
C THR A 194 16.23 -15.62 17.91
N LYS A 195 16.35 -15.33 16.60
CA LYS A 195 17.42 -15.81 15.72
C LYS A 195 18.47 -14.72 15.50
N ALA A 196 19.66 -15.13 15.06
CA ALA A 196 20.72 -14.22 14.66
C ALA A 196 20.30 -13.32 13.47
N ASP A 197 20.85 -12.11 13.42
CA ASP A 197 20.59 -11.11 12.39
C ASP A 197 20.70 -11.73 10.97
N PRO A 198 19.64 -11.63 10.14
CA PRO A 198 19.73 -12.11 8.77
C PRO A 198 20.60 -11.23 7.86
N GLY A 199 21.20 -10.14 8.33
CA GLY A 199 21.95 -9.16 7.55
C GLY A 199 21.08 -7.98 7.14
N THR A 200 20.45 -7.33 8.13
CA THR A 200 19.57 -6.19 7.92
C THR A 200 20.33 -4.85 8.00
N ASP A 201 19.80 -3.81 7.34
CA ASP A 201 20.33 -2.44 7.46
C ASP A 201 19.89 -1.74 8.77
N PHE A 202 18.91 -2.31 9.48
CA PHE A 202 18.41 -1.77 10.75
C PHE A 202 19.31 -2.20 11.92
N ALA A 203 19.29 -1.45 13.02
CA ALA A 203 19.83 -1.98 14.28
C ALA A 203 19.05 -3.26 14.65
N TYR A 204 19.79 -4.35 14.92
CA TYR A 204 19.23 -5.65 15.22
C TYR A 204 19.62 -6.11 16.62
N THR A 205 18.62 -6.45 17.43
CA THR A 205 18.82 -7.09 18.73
C THR A 205 18.38 -8.54 18.67
N GLN A 206 19.32 -9.47 18.86
CA GLN A 206 18.96 -10.86 19.15
C GLN A 206 18.45 -10.91 20.58
N VAL A 207 17.14 -11.13 20.77
CA VAL A 207 16.50 -11.01 22.07
C VAL A 207 16.89 -12.18 22.99
N ASP A 208 16.90 -11.89 24.28
CA ASP A 208 17.09 -12.84 25.38
C ASP A 208 16.03 -12.57 26.48
N ALA A 209 16.20 -13.21 27.64
CA ALA A 209 15.27 -13.11 28.78
C ALA A 209 15.18 -11.71 29.43
N SER A 210 16.03 -10.76 29.05
CA SER A 210 15.96 -9.39 29.55
C SER A 210 15.08 -8.48 28.70
N HIS A 211 14.67 -8.90 27.49
CA HIS A 211 14.11 -8.01 26.48
C HIS A 211 12.57 -8.01 26.45
N TYR A 212 12.00 -6.81 26.58
CA TYR A 212 10.56 -6.58 26.62
C TYR A 212 10.13 -5.46 25.68
N TRP A 213 8.88 -5.55 25.18
CA TRP A 213 8.16 -4.39 24.66
C TRP A 213 7.02 -4.04 25.60
N VAL A 214 7.06 -2.87 26.21
CA VAL A 214 6.08 -2.51 27.24
C VAL A 214 4.78 -2.05 26.61
N ASP A 215 3.67 -2.69 26.98
CA ASP A 215 2.31 -2.37 26.50
C ASP A 215 1.41 -1.77 27.61
N ASP A 216 1.91 -1.69 28.84
CA ASP A 216 1.24 -0.98 29.94
C ASP A 216 1.26 0.54 29.71
N SER A 217 0.08 1.11 29.46
CA SER A 217 -0.09 2.54 29.20
C SER A 217 0.17 3.47 30.40
N SER A 218 0.35 2.91 31.60
CA SER A 218 0.71 3.65 32.81
C SER A 218 2.21 3.70 33.07
N SER A 219 3.00 2.86 32.39
CA SER A 219 4.46 2.79 32.53
C SER A 219 5.15 3.98 31.87
N ALA A 220 6.27 4.43 32.46
CA ALA A 220 7.16 5.40 31.84
C ALA A 220 7.78 4.90 30.52
N TYR A 221 7.82 3.58 30.34
CA TYR A 221 8.35 2.89 29.16
C TYR A 221 7.25 2.48 28.16
N TYR A 222 6.01 2.97 28.31
CA TYR A 222 4.92 2.59 27.43
C TYR A 222 5.26 2.71 25.94
N ASN A 223 5.07 1.60 25.22
CA ASN A 223 5.36 1.41 23.81
C ASN A 223 6.85 1.59 23.44
N GLN A 224 7.74 1.15 24.33
CA GLN A 224 9.18 1.14 24.11
C GLN A 224 9.73 -0.29 24.18
N PHE A 225 10.81 -0.52 23.42
CA PHE A 225 11.66 -1.69 23.54
C PHE A 225 12.67 -1.42 24.67
N VAL A 226 12.73 -2.28 25.68
CA VAL A 226 13.61 -2.11 26.85
C VAL A 226 14.32 -3.42 27.19
N SER A 227 15.46 -3.31 27.89
CA SER A 227 16.10 -4.42 28.59
C SER A 227 16.01 -4.22 30.10
N THR A 228 15.60 -5.24 30.85
CA THR A 228 15.58 -5.23 32.32
C THR A 228 16.98 -5.19 32.94
N ASN A 229 18.04 -5.37 32.14
CA ASN A 229 19.42 -5.11 32.59
C ASN A 229 19.74 -3.61 32.64
N GLU A 230 18.96 -2.78 31.93
CA GLU A 230 19.19 -1.33 31.78
C GLU A 230 18.16 -0.49 32.55
N VAL A 231 16.95 -1.03 32.76
CA VAL A 231 15.86 -0.33 33.42
C VAL A 231 15.22 -1.18 34.52
N THR A 232 14.72 -0.52 35.57
CA THR A 232 13.84 -1.15 36.56
C THR A 232 12.42 -1.20 36.02
N ALA A 233 11.80 -2.38 36.05
CA ALA A 233 10.43 -2.56 35.59
C ALA A 233 9.42 -1.77 36.45
N ASP A 234 8.57 -0.99 35.78
CA ASP A 234 7.47 -0.21 36.39
C ASP A 234 6.10 -0.56 35.77
N TRP A 235 6.04 -1.63 34.97
CA TRP A 235 4.86 -2.04 34.21
C TRP A 235 4.21 -3.30 34.81
N ASN A 236 2.89 -3.40 34.65
CA ASN A 236 2.11 -4.60 34.98
C ASN A 236 1.89 -5.52 33.77
N SER A 237 2.17 -5.02 32.57
CA SER A 237 2.01 -5.72 31.30
C SER A 237 3.12 -5.32 30.33
N ALA A 238 3.70 -6.32 29.68
CA ALA A 238 4.64 -6.16 28.57
C ALA A 238 4.73 -7.46 27.77
N GLU A 239 5.07 -7.36 26.49
CA GLU A 239 5.45 -8.52 25.70
C GLU A 239 6.89 -8.92 26.04
N HIS A 240 7.07 -10.05 26.73
CA HIS A 240 8.38 -10.67 26.92
C HIS A 240 8.81 -11.35 25.61
N LEU A 241 9.77 -10.74 24.90
CA LEU A 241 9.94 -11.01 23.47
C LEU A 241 10.46 -12.42 23.16
N ILE A 242 11.25 -13.01 24.07
CA ILE A 242 11.82 -14.36 23.90
C ILE A 242 10.76 -15.47 23.98
N ASP A 243 9.61 -15.22 24.62
CA ASP A 243 8.53 -16.20 24.83
C ASP A 243 7.72 -16.49 23.55
N TYR A 244 7.97 -15.75 22.47
CA TYR A 244 7.30 -15.92 21.18
C TYR A 244 8.26 -16.35 20.05
N PRO A 245 9.01 -17.46 20.20
CA PRO A 245 10.14 -17.78 19.32
C PRO A 245 9.75 -18.02 17.85
N ALA A 246 8.52 -18.44 17.58
CA ALA A 246 8.02 -18.62 16.22
C ALA A 246 7.57 -17.29 15.58
N ALA A 247 6.84 -16.46 16.31
CA ALA A 247 6.36 -15.17 15.81
C ALA A 247 7.51 -14.18 15.66
N TYR A 248 8.40 -14.14 16.66
CA TYR A 248 9.55 -13.26 16.75
C TYR A 248 10.86 -13.98 16.39
N ALA A 249 10.79 -15.04 15.58
CA ALA A 249 11.98 -15.56 14.89
C ALA A 249 12.71 -14.42 14.17
N TYR A 250 11.94 -13.53 13.54
CA TYR A 250 12.36 -12.23 13.02
C TYR A 250 11.19 -11.24 13.12
N ALA A 251 11.47 -10.04 13.62
CA ALA A 251 10.51 -8.95 13.77
C ALA A 251 11.14 -7.60 13.40
N LEU A 252 10.31 -6.66 12.96
CA LEU A 252 10.67 -5.27 12.69
C LEU A 252 9.57 -4.38 13.24
N SER A 253 9.93 -3.51 14.18
CA SER A 253 8.94 -2.63 14.79
C SER A 253 8.50 -1.52 13.85
N LEU A 254 7.25 -1.10 13.97
CA LEU A 254 6.76 0.11 13.32
C LEU A 254 6.91 1.28 14.29
N ASN A 255 7.30 2.44 13.75
CA ASN A 255 7.22 3.71 14.47
C ASN A 255 5.75 4.18 14.57
N TYR A 256 4.93 3.37 15.22
CA TYR A 256 3.55 3.64 15.61
C TYR A 256 3.53 4.10 17.06
N ASN A 257 2.78 5.18 17.36
CA ASN A 257 2.64 5.72 18.71
C ASN A 257 3.98 5.95 19.46
N THR A 258 5.03 6.41 18.76
CA THR A 258 6.38 6.58 19.35
C THR A 258 6.46 7.59 20.49
N LYS A 259 5.45 8.44 20.65
CA LYS A 259 5.32 9.35 21.80
C LYS A 259 4.82 8.65 23.07
N GLY A 260 4.48 7.37 23.01
CA GLY A 260 3.85 6.67 24.13
C GLY A 260 2.56 7.34 24.59
N THR A 261 1.71 7.83 23.66
CA THR A 261 0.44 8.43 24.10
C THR A 261 -0.49 7.33 24.59
N ALA A 262 -0.79 7.32 25.88
CA ALA A 262 -1.62 6.32 26.54
C ALA A 262 -2.92 6.01 25.76
N GLY A 263 -3.25 4.71 25.66
CA GLY A 263 -4.47 4.21 25.02
C GLY A 263 -4.46 4.22 23.49
N LYS A 264 -3.43 4.74 22.82
CA LYS A 264 -3.34 4.69 21.35
C LYS A 264 -2.86 3.33 20.82
N GLY A 265 -2.46 2.39 21.67
CA GLY A 265 -1.94 1.09 21.26
C GLY A 265 -0.43 1.08 21.23
N SER A 266 0.13 -0.12 21.35
CA SER A 266 1.56 -0.38 21.43
C SER A 266 1.94 -1.63 20.62
N ALA A 267 3.22 -2.01 20.62
CA ALA A 267 3.73 -3.28 20.12
C ALA A 267 3.27 -3.65 18.68
N ILE A 268 3.26 -2.68 17.76
CA ILE A 268 2.87 -2.95 16.37
C ILE A 268 4.10 -3.33 15.54
N PHE A 269 4.18 -4.60 15.18
CA PHE A 269 5.33 -5.15 14.45
C PHE A 269 4.94 -5.72 13.09
N LEU A 270 5.95 -5.81 12.21
CA LEU A 270 5.99 -6.76 11.11
C LEU A 270 6.78 -7.99 11.59
N HIS A 271 6.17 -9.17 11.63
CA HIS A 271 6.83 -10.36 12.17
C HIS A 271 6.50 -11.66 11.42
N CYS A 272 7.08 -12.78 11.85
CA CYS A 272 6.88 -14.08 11.23
C CYS A 272 5.47 -14.63 11.54
N SER A 273 4.81 -15.17 10.51
CA SER A 273 3.45 -15.70 10.64
C SER A 273 3.43 -17.04 11.36
N THR A 274 2.48 -17.16 12.30
CA THR A 274 2.12 -18.38 13.01
C THR A 274 0.85 -19.04 12.46
N GLY A 275 0.37 -18.59 11.30
CA GLY A 275 -0.77 -19.20 10.59
C GLY A 275 -2.13 -18.55 10.81
N GLY A 276 -2.25 -17.50 11.65
CA GLY A 276 -3.53 -16.85 11.95
C GLY A 276 -3.47 -15.32 12.10
N PRO A 277 -4.65 -14.68 12.31
CA PRO A 277 -4.76 -13.26 12.65
C PRO A 277 -3.96 -12.88 13.88
N THR A 278 -3.51 -11.62 13.94
CA THR A 278 -2.74 -11.07 15.07
C THR A 278 -3.66 -10.26 16.01
N ALA A 279 -3.08 -9.71 17.07
CA ALA A 279 -3.72 -8.70 17.91
C ALA A 279 -3.59 -7.26 17.35
N GLY A 280 -2.88 -7.04 16.24
CA GLY A 280 -2.65 -5.70 15.70
C GLY A 280 -1.49 -5.65 14.70
N CYS A 281 -0.49 -6.49 14.91
CA CYS A 281 0.67 -6.66 14.04
C CYS A 281 0.32 -7.09 12.60
N ILE A 282 1.33 -7.04 11.74
CA ILE A 282 1.33 -7.62 10.41
C ILE A 282 2.21 -8.86 10.46
N SER A 283 1.69 -10.03 10.08
CA SER A 283 2.51 -11.24 10.04
C SER A 283 2.64 -11.78 8.60
N VAL A 284 3.84 -12.21 8.23
CA VAL A 284 4.18 -12.73 6.89
C VAL A 284 5.00 -14.01 7.01
N PRO A 285 5.05 -14.88 5.99
CA PRO A 285 5.90 -16.07 6.03
C PRO A 285 7.35 -15.73 6.39
N GLN A 286 8.00 -16.53 7.24
CA GLN A 286 9.36 -16.27 7.73
C GLN A 286 10.35 -16.00 6.58
N LYS A 287 10.26 -16.75 5.48
CA LYS A 287 11.10 -16.55 4.28
C LYS A 287 10.97 -15.15 3.66
N ASP A 288 9.78 -14.56 3.74
CA ASP A 288 9.52 -13.20 3.27
C ASP A 288 9.95 -12.17 4.30
N MET A 289 9.84 -12.48 5.60
CA MET A 289 10.38 -11.63 6.66
C MET A 289 11.90 -11.48 6.55
N VAL A 290 12.63 -12.59 6.39
CA VAL A 290 14.09 -12.58 6.13
C VAL A 290 14.42 -11.77 4.88
N TYR A 291 13.64 -11.96 3.81
CA TYR A 291 13.84 -11.17 2.59
C TYR A 291 13.64 -9.68 2.84
N PHE A 292 12.60 -9.28 3.59
CA PHE A 292 12.35 -7.87 3.89
C PHE A 292 13.46 -7.27 4.74
N LEU A 293 13.90 -7.95 5.81
CA LEU A 293 15.01 -7.47 6.64
C LEU A 293 16.30 -7.27 5.84
N LYS A 294 16.63 -8.19 4.92
CA LYS A 294 17.82 -8.07 4.05
C LYS A 294 17.76 -6.95 3.01
N ASN A 295 16.58 -6.43 2.69
CA ASN A 295 16.39 -5.57 1.50
C ASN A 295 15.75 -4.21 1.79
N LEU A 296 15.06 -4.07 2.92
CA LEU A 296 14.54 -2.77 3.37
C LEU A 296 15.69 -1.92 3.89
N LYS A 297 15.70 -0.66 3.49
CA LYS A 297 16.58 0.39 3.98
C LYS A 297 15.93 1.14 5.13
N THR A 298 16.73 1.80 5.96
CA THR A 298 16.26 2.46 7.18
C THR A 298 15.26 3.59 6.94
N ASP A 299 15.26 4.20 5.74
CA ASP A 299 14.29 5.21 5.33
C ASP A 299 12.97 4.60 4.79
N ALA A 300 12.91 3.28 4.58
CA ALA A 300 11.75 2.61 3.99
C ALA A 300 10.46 2.86 4.78
N ARG A 301 9.34 2.89 4.06
CA ARG A 301 8.02 3.18 4.63
C ARG A 301 7.10 1.99 4.51
N ILE A 302 6.29 1.74 5.54
CA ILE A 302 5.16 0.80 5.47
C ILE A 302 3.85 1.57 5.37
N ILE A 303 3.06 1.24 4.34
CA ILE A 303 1.76 1.87 4.10
C ILE A 303 0.66 0.84 4.27
N ILE A 304 -0.19 1.05 5.27
CA ILE A 304 -1.25 0.12 5.66
C ILE A 304 -2.61 0.73 5.32
N GLN A 305 -3.37 0.04 4.46
CA GLN A 305 -4.68 0.51 4.02
C GLN A 305 -5.65 -0.64 3.81
N LYS A 306 -6.95 -0.33 3.94
CA LYS A 306 -8.03 -1.23 3.50
C LYS A 306 -7.97 -1.39 1.97
N SER A 307 -8.30 -2.59 1.50
CA SER A 307 -8.47 -2.92 0.07
C SER A 307 -9.73 -2.31 -0.52
#